data_AF-A0A949Y9A6-F1
#
_entry.id   AF-A0A949Y9A6-F1
#
_cell.length_a   1.000
_cell.length_b   1.000
_cell.length_c   1.000
_cell.angle_alpha   90.00
_cell.angle_beta   90.00
_cell.angle_gamma   90.00
#
_symmetry.space_group_name_H-M   'P 1'
#
loop_
_entity.id
_entity.type
_entity.pdbx_description
1 polymer ?
#
loop_
_entity_poly.entity_id
_entity_poly.type
_entity_poly.pdbx_seq_one_letter_code
_entity_poly.pdbx_strand_id
1 'polypeptide(L)'
;KYHAVAEEGVRLRDIAEVIGKGLKVPVVSISREEAPAHFGWLAMFVGRDAPASSALTQKRLGWHPTGPGLIADLEQMNYFAS
;
A
#
# COMPACT_ATOMS: atom_id res chain seq x y z
N LYS A 1 22.15 -4.30 -1.43
CA LYS A 1 20.81 -3.70 -1.54
C LYS A 1 19.98 -4.17 -0.35
N TYR A 2 19.25 -3.27 0.30
CA TYR A 2 18.33 -3.55 1.41
C TYR A 2 16.92 -3.17 0.99
N HIS A 3 15.92 -3.94 1.42
CA HIS A 3 14.50 -3.61 1.27
C HIS A 3 13.90 -3.40 2.66
N ALA A 4 13.39 -2.19 2.89
CA ALA A 4 12.74 -1.80 4.14
C ALA A 4 11.22 -1.94 3.99
N VAL A 5 10.76 -3.18 3.76
CA VAL A 5 9.34 -3.53 3.65
C VAL A 5 8.98 -4.53 4.76
N ALA A 6 7.95 -4.25 5.54
CA ALA A 6 7.51 -5.17 6.60
C ALA A 6 6.69 -6.33 6.01
N GLU A 7 5.84 -6.03 5.04
CA GLU A 7 4.94 -6.96 4.37
C GLU A 7 5.36 -7.12 2.90
N GLU A 8 5.23 -8.33 2.36
CA GLU A 8 5.71 -8.63 0.99
C GLU A 8 4.68 -8.37 -0.11
N GLY A 9 3.41 -8.12 0.27
CA GLY A 9 2.34 -7.82 -0.67
C GLY A 9 1.05 -7.43 0.03
N VAL A 10 0.70 -6.15 -0.04
CA VAL A 10 -0.62 -5.64 0.33
C VAL A 10 -1.33 -5.24 -0.96
N ARG A 11 -2.53 -5.76 -1.20
CA ARG A 11 -3.26 -5.45 -2.42
C ARG A 11 -3.64 -3.97 -2.42
N LEU A 12 -3.41 -3.30 -3.55
CA LEU A 12 -3.78 -1.89 -3.71
C LEU A 12 -5.28 -1.65 -3.50
N ARG A 13 -6.12 -2.64 -3.86
CA ARG A 13 -7.56 -2.61 -3.60
C ARG A 13 -7.88 -2.49 -2.11
N ASP A 14 -7.24 -3.30 -1.27
CA ASP A 14 -7.52 -3.31 0.18
C ASP A 14 -7.10 -1.99 0.83
N ILE A 15 -6.00 -1.40 0.36
CA ILE A 15 -5.54 -0.05 0.78
C ILE A 15 -6.60 0.99 0.41
N ALA A 16 -7.09 0.98 -0.83
CA ALA A 16 -8.11 1.92 -1.29
C ALA A 16 -9.43 1.78 -0.52
N GLU A 17 -9.88 0.54 -0.27
CA GLU A 17 -11.09 0.22 0.50
C GLU A 17 -11.02 0.73 1.94
N VAL A 18 -9.91 0.50 2.64
CA VAL A 18 -9.75 0.98 4.02
C VAL A 18 -9.68 2.50 4.08
N ILE A 19 -8.94 3.15 3.17
CA ILE A 19 -8.89 4.61 3.13
C ILE A 19 -10.26 5.21 2.82
N GLY A 20 -10.98 4.65 1.83
CA GLY A 20 -12.33 5.12 1.47
C GLY A 20 -13.33 4.99 2.62
N LYS A 21 -13.26 3.88 3.37
CA LYS A 21 -14.05 3.68 4.60
C LYS A 21 -13.72 4.73 5.66
N GLY A 22 -12.43 4.99 5.91
CA GLY A 22 -11.98 5.98 6.88
C GLY A 22 -12.42 7.41 6.54
N LEU A 23 -12.30 7.79 5.27
CA LEU A 23 -12.70 9.11 4.76
C LEU A 23 -14.20 9.24 4.47
N LYS A 24 -14.97 8.15 4.52
CA LYS A 24 -16.39 8.07 4.15
C LYS A 24 -16.66 8.49 2.70
N VAL A 25 -15.82 8.04 1.78
CA VAL A 25 -15.97 8.27 0.33
C VAL A 25 -16.08 6.94 -0.42
N PRO A 26 -16.85 6.89 -1.51
CA PRO A 26 -16.97 5.68 -2.32
C PRO A 26 -15.62 5.35 -2.99
N VAL A 27 -15.31 4.06 -3.06
CA VAL A 27 -14.18 3.53 -3.84
C VAL A 27 -14.72 3.01 -5.16
N VAL A 28 -14.06 3.37 -6.25
CA VAL A 28 -14.42 2.93 -7.61
C VAL A 28 -13.31 2.08 -8.21
N SER A 29 -13.70 1.06 -8.97
CA SER A 29 -12.77 0.33 -9.81
C SER A 29 -12.63 1.08 -11.14
N ILE A 30 -11.41 1.13 -11.66
CA ILE A 30 -11.11 1.71 -12.96
C ILE A 30 -10.53 0.63 -13.87
N SER A 31 -10.82 0.71 -15.17
CA SER A 31 -10.25 -0.22 -16.13
C SER A 31 -8.76 0.05 -16.37
N ARG A 32 -8.05 -0.92 -16.95
CA ARG A 32 -6.64 -0.75 -17.29
C ARG A 32 -6.45 0.32 -18.38
N GLU A 33 -7.42 0.45 -19.27
CA GLU A 33 -7.45 1.42 -20.37
C GLU A 33 -7.69 2.84 -19.85
N GLU A 34 -8.45 2.99 -18.76
CA GLU A 34 -8.74 4.28 -18.12
C GLU A 34 -7.63 4.75 -17.17
N ALA A 35 -6.82 3.82 -16.65
CA ALA A 35 -5.76 4.11 -15.68
C ALA A 35 -4.77 5.21 -16.11
N PRO A 36 -4.31 5.30 -17.38
CA PRO A 36 -3.43 6.40 -17.84
C PRO A 36 -4.08 7.77 -17.73
N ALA A 37 -5.38 7.88 -18.01
CA ALA A 37 -6.11 9.14 -17.90
C ALA A 37 -6.30 9.55 -16.43
N HIS A 38 -6.51 8.58 -15.53
CA HIS A 38 -6.73 8.83 -14.11
C HIS A 38 -5.42 9.09 -13.33
N PHE A 39 -4.40 8.25 -13.53
CA PHE A 39 -3.16 8.28 -12.75
C PHE A 39 -1.99 8.96 -13.47
N GLY A 40 -2.13 9.30 -14.76
CA GLY A 40 -1.05 9.89 -15.55
C GLY A 40 0.20 9.01 -15.58
N TRP A 41 1.36 9.61 -15.26
CA TRP A 41 2.64 8.90 -15.25
C TRP A 41 2.70 7.75 -14.21
N LEU A 42 1.85 7.80 -13.16
CA LEU A 42 1.78 6.76 -12.13
C LEU A 42 1.09 5.48 -12.62
N ALA A 43 0.33 5.53 -13.72
CA ALA A 43 -0.38 4.36 -14.25
C ALA A 43 0.56 3.18 -14.54
N MET A 44 1.81 3.47 -14.91
CA MET A 44 2.87 2.48 -15.15
C MET A 44 3.24 1.67 -13.91
N PHE A 45 3.04 2.23 -12.71
CA PHE A 45 3.34 1.59 -11.43
C PHE A 45 2.08 0.95 -10.84
N VAL A 46 0.95 1.67 -10.86
CA VAL A 46 -0.33 1.20 -10.30
C VAL A 46 -0.85 -0.07 -10.97
N GLY A 47 -0.62 -0.21 -12.28
CA GLY A 47 -1.05 -1.39 -13.04
C GLY A 47 -0.10 -2.59 -13.00
N ARG A 48 0.95 -2.57 -12.16
CA ARG A 48 1.95 -3.64 -12.10
C ARG A 48 2.20 -4.09 -10.66
N ASP A 49 2.40 -5.38 -10.48
CA ASP A 49 2.91 -5.92 -9.22
C ASP A 49 4.41 -5.60 -9.08
N ALA A 50 4.81 -5.20 -7.88
CA ALA A 50 6.21 -4.96 -7.50
C ALA A 50 6.53 -5.55 -6.12
N PRO A 51 6.39 -6.87 -5.93
CA PRO A 51 6.63 -7.50 -4.64
C PRO A 51 8.10 -7.33 -4.23
N ALA A 52 8.32 -7.05 -2.95
CA ALA A 52 9.64 -6.94 -2.37
C ALA A 52 9.69 -7.75 -1.07
N SER A 53 10.79 -8.46 -0.86
CA SER A 53 11.06 -9.17 0.39
C SER A 53 12.11 -8.45 1.21
N SER A 54 11.91 -8.39 2.54
CA SER A 54 12.91 -7.90 3.49
C SER A 54 13.74 -8.99 4.16
N ALA A 55 13.57 -10.28 3.80
CA ALA A 55 14.27 -11.40 4.44
C ALA A 55 15.79 -11.21 4.53
N LEU A 56 16.40 -10.70 3.45
CA LEU A 56 17.84 -10.41 3.43
C LEU A 56 18.22 -9.22 4.34
N THR A 57 17.38 -8.19 4.41
CA THR A 57 17.58 -7.03 5.29
C THR A 57 17.54 -7.47 6.75
N GLN A 58 16.53 -8.25 7.13
CA GLN A 58 16.36 -8.75 8.49
C GLN A 58 17.53 -9.64 8.91
N LYS A 59 17.93 -10.60 8.05
CA LYS A 59 19.08 -11.48 8.31
C LYS A 59 20.40 -10.72 8.49
N ARG A 60 20.62 -9.65 7.73
CA ARG A 60 21.89 -8.90 7.76
C ARG A 60 21.97 -7.88 8.89
N LEU A 61 20.84 -7.24 9.20
CA LEU A 61 20.82 -6.11 10.14
C LEU A 61 20.25 -6.49 11.51
N GLY A 62 19.69 -7.70 11.67
CA GLY A 62 18.94 -8.06 12.88
C GLY A 62 17.67 -7.22 13.07
N TRP A 63 17.27 -6.46 12.05
CA TRP A 63 16.06 -5.66 12.06
C TRP A 63 14.83 -6.57 11.93
N HIS A 64 13.88 -6.41 12.83
CA HIS A 64 12.60 -7.10 12.79
C HIS A 64 11.50 -6.04 12.88
N PRO A 65 10.61 -5.89 11.88
CA PRO A 65 9.49 -4.97 11.95
C PRO A 65 8.60 -5.30 13.15
N THR A 66 8.24 -4.30 13.96
CA THR A 66 7.41 -4.47 15.17
C THR A 66 6.11 -3.66 15.15
N GLY A 67 5.94 -2.78 14.15
CA GLY A 67 4.72 -2.01 13.97
C GLY A 67 3.55 -2.86 13.46
N PRO A 68 2.32 -2.32 13.50
CA PRO A 68 1.17 -2.96 12.86
C PRO A 68 1.40 -3.13 11.34
N GLY A 69 0.69 -4.09 10.74
CA GLY A 69 0.59 -4.16 9.29
C GLY A 69 -0.16 -2.95 8.74
N LEU A 70 0.08 -2.60 7.48
CA LEU A 70 -0.43 -1.39 6.84
C LEU A 70 -1.94 -1.24 6.97
N ILE A 71 -2.69 -2.32 6.74
CA ILE A 71 -4.15 -2.30 6.80
C ILE A 71 -4.63 -2.01 8.23
N ALA A 72 -4.07 -2.69 9.23
CA ALA A 72 -4.43 -2.47 10.62
C ALA A 72 -4.07 -1.06 11.10
N ASP A 73 -2.97 -0.50 10.60
CA ASP A 73 -2.55 0.87 10.91
C ASP A 73 -3.52 1.91 10.30
N LEU A 74 -3.88 1.72 9.03
CA LEU A 74 -4.85 2.58 8.36
C LEU A 74 -6.25 2.50 8.99
N GLU A 75 -6.69 1.34 9.46
CA GLU A 75 -7.96 1.19 10.19
C GLU A 75 -8.01 2.00 11.50
N GLN A 76 -6.85 2.27 12.11
CA GLN A 76 -6.72 3.04 13.35
C GLN A 76 -6.41 4.52 13.10
N MET A 77 -6.21 4.92 11.85
CA MET A 77 -5.83 6.28 11.50
C MET A 77 -6.94 7.28 11.85
N ASN A 78 -6.58 8.41 12.47
CA ASN A 78 -7.50 9.51 12.68
C ASN A 78 -7.57 10.39 11.42
N TYR A 79 -8.43 10.00 10.48
CA TYR A 79 -8.58 10.67 9.18
C TYR A 79 -9.04 12.14 9.22
N PHE A 80 -9.51 12.62 10.38
CA PHE A 80 -10.00 13.99 10.56
C PHE A 80 -9.25 14.74 11.68
N ALA A 81 -8.05 14.29 12.02
CA ALA A 81 -7.18 15.03 12.93
C ALA A 81 -6.83 16.39 12.30
N SER A 82 -7.08 17.46 13.05
CA SER A 82 -6.71 18.85 12.74
C SER A 82 -5.37 19.23 13.34
#